data_AF-A0A9R1Q5Q0-F1
#
_entry.id   AF-A0A9R1Q5Q0-F1
#
_cell.length_a   1.000
_cell.length_b   1.000
_cell.length_c   1.000
_cell.angle_alpha   90.00
_cell.angle_beta   90.00
_cell.angle_gamma   90.00
#
_symmetry.space_group_name_H-M   'P 1'
#
loop_
_entity.id
_entity.type
_entity.pdbx_description
1 polymer ?
#
loop_
_entity_poly.entity_id
_entity_poly.type
_entity_poly.pdbx_seq_one_letter_code
_entity_poly.pdbx_strand_id
1 'polypeptide(L)'
;MEGGKAAHHHDTARLLKAFTRTVEPRNFGIGLVAGFLLVTCAYFSTARFDAIHIAPLDLGVPEQTLSREGSKAEVLDTDSDDGAGNKDLVHDASLADTKKDDTFARDGDAAAAVEAAKDDDDAAGALLPRLSANGTQEEQGVLEDQELLVPDALAAANSPNKSGNNGGSQPVVQSDPATIPAPVKQTPPTTTIPEAPKHEEAKAPPAQQIPLVPEPLKQQPGPEEVATAPRREWKPLCDMTSNRRIDWCELDGDVRVHGAKATVTMVGAARAEEWRIRPYPRKVDPNAMRHVTNITVRSTMTLPGAGAGEGECAIKHSVPALLFSDRGYTGNYFHAYTDVILPLFLTAKQYGGEVQLLVSDMQMWWIGKFLPVFKSLSNYDLVDLAADNRIRCFRHVQVGLTCHADFSIDPLRAPNGYSMVDFTKHMRGVYGLPRGLAVPAAGARPRLLLIARASTRRFVNADDIVRAAQKVGFEVVVSEGTHEVAPFAELANTCDVMLGVHGAGLTNMVFLPTGGVVIQVVPLGGLEFVVGYFRAPSRDMGLKYLEYRIAPAESTLTEQYPADHPIFTDPDGVKSKGWESLKQVYLDKQDVRLDLKRFRPLLKKAIAHIRANKLQH
;
A
#
# COMPACT_ATOMS: atom_id res chain seq x y z
N MET A 1 -2.61 85.65 -32.37
CA MET A 1 -3.23 86.05 -31.09
C MET A 1 -3.59 84.75 -30.38
N GLU A 2 -2.69 84.20 -29.59
CA GLU A 2 -2.40 84.52 -28.18
C GLU A 2 -3.50 84.09 -27.20
N GLY A 3 -3.06 83.38 -26.15
CA GLY A 3 -3.72 83.28 -24.85
C GLY A 3 -4.84 82.23 -24.80
N GLY A 4 -4.95 81.36 -23.79
CA GLY A 4 -4.39 81.43 -22.45
C GLY A 4 -5.49 81.07 -21.45
N LYS A 5 -5.31 79.91 -20.81
CA LYS A 5 -5.73 79.49 -19.45
C LYS A 5 -7.18 79.75 -18.92
N ALA A 6 -7.71 78.62 -18.44
CA ALA A 6 -8.35 78.40 -17.14
C ALA A 6 -9.82 78.84 -16.92
N ALA A 7 -10.70 77.85 -16.80
CA ALA A 7 -11.60 77.64 -15.65
C ALA A 7 -12.52 76.43 -15.91
N HIS A 8 -12.31 75.31 -15.21
CA HIS A 8 -13.36 74.37 -14.78
C HIS A 8 -12.73 73.18 -14.04
N HIS A 9 -12.40 73.38 -12.76
CA HIS A 9 -12.23 72.28 -11.80
C HIS A 9 -12.47 72.81 -10.39
N HIS A 10 -13.73 73.12 -10.09
CA HIS A 10 -14.20 73.28 -8.72
C HIS A 10 -15.67 72.90 -8.69
N ASP A 11 -15.94 71.59 -8.63
CA ASP A 11 -17.18 71.06 -8.03
C ASP A 11 -17.12 69.55 -7.69
N THR A 12 -16.00 68.87 -7.93
CA THR A 12 -15.79 67.46 -7.53
C THR A 12 -15.04 67.28 -6.19
N ALA A 13 -14.90 68.36 -5.39
CA ALA A 13 -14.10 68.33 -4.15
C ALA A 13 -14.91 68.43 -2.84
N ARG A 14 -16.25 68.41 -2.87
CA ARG A 14 -17.09 68.47 -1.66
C ARG A 14 -17.95 67.24 -1.37
N LEU A 15 -17.98 66.24 -2.25
CA LEU A 15 -18.71 64.97 -2.01
C LEU A 15 -17.84 63.79 -1.56
N LEU A 16 -16.51 63.96 -1.52
CA LEU A 16 -15.55 62.91 -1.10
C LEU A 16 -15.02 63.08 0.34
N LYS A 17 -15.58 64.01 1.13
CA LYS A 17 -15.13 64.27 2.50
C LYS A 17 -16.10 63.78 3.60
N ALA A 18 -17.08 62.94 3.25
CA ALA A 18 -18.07 62.41 4.18
C ALA A 18 -18.02 60.89 4.41
N PHE A 19 -17.01 60.17 3.88
CA PHE A 19 -16.85 58.72 4.10
C PHE A 19 -15.45 58.31 4.58
N THR A 20 -14.82 59.13 5.40
CA THR A 20 -13.61 58.76 6.15
C THR A 20 -13.77 59.06 7.64
N ARG A 21 -14.57 58.23 8.30
CA ARG A 21 -14.46 57.97 9.74
C ARG A 21 -14.49 56.46 9.99
N THR A 22 -13.28 55.91 10.18
CA THR A 22 -12.92 54.79 11.07
C THR A 22 -13.83 53.56 11.10
N VAL A 23 -13.46 52.51 10.36
CA VAL A 23 -13.75 51.11 10.71
C VAL A 23 -12.41 50.41 10.92
N GLU A 24 -12.19 49.89 12.13
CA GLU A 24 -10.95 49.21 12.52
C GLU A 24 -10.81 47.82 11.84
N PRO A 25 -9.62 47.43 11.35
CA PRO A 25 -9.43 46.18 10.61
C PRO A 25 -9.49 44.90 11.48
N ARG A 26 -9.59 45.00 12.81
CA ARG A 26 -9.51 43.83 13.72
C ARG A 26 -10.80 43.01 13.81
N ASN A 27 -11.95 43.54 13.35
CA ASN A 27 -13.24 42.87 13.51
C ASN A 27 -13.78 42.20 12.24
N PHE A 28 -13.12 42.37 11.09
CA PHE A 28 -13.55 41.74 9.84
C PHE A 28 -13.14 40.25 9.75
N GLY A 29 -11.99 39.90 10.32
CA GLY A 29 -11.52 38.50 10.38
C GLY A 29 -12.34 37.62 11.33
N ILE A 30 -12.77 38.17 12.47
CA ILE A 30 -13.56 37.43 13.47
C ILE A 30 -14.97 37.14 12.95
N GLY A 31 -15.59 38.08 12.22
CA GLY A 31 -16.91 37.87 11.63
C GLY A 31 -16.93 36.78 10.56
N LEU A 32 -15.84 36.65 9.78
CA LEU A 32 -15.71 35.63 8.74
C LEU A 32 -15.46 34.23 9.33
N VAL A 33 -14.66 34.15 10.40
CA VAL A 33 -14.43 32.90 11.15
C VAL A 33 -15.68 32.47 11.93
N ALA A 34 -16.40 33.41 12.55
CA ALA A 34 -17.67 33.13 13.23
C ALA A 34 -18.76 32.70 12.23
N GLY A 35 -18.80 33.30 11.05
CA GLY A 35 -19.70 32.87 9.97
C GLY A 35 -19.42 31.44 9.50
N PHE A 36 -18.14 31.08 9.34
CA PHE A 36 -17.74 29.72 8.95
C PHE A 36 -18.04 28.68 10.04
N LEU A 37 -17.85 29.04 11.32
CA LEU A 37 -18.21 28.21 12.47
C LEU A 37 -19.72 28.02 12.63
N LEU A 38 -20.54 29.04 12.34
CA LEU A 38 -21.99 28.92 12.41
C LEU A 38 -22.57 28.08 11.26
N VAL A 39 -21.99 28.19 10.06
CA VAL A 39 -22.37 27.34 8.91
C VAL A 39 -21.97 25.89 9.13
N THR A 40 -20.78 25.63 9.69
CA THR A 40 -20.37 24.26 10.07
C THR A 40 -21.20 23.72 11.23
N CYS A 41 -21.52 24.49 12.26
CA CYS A 41 -22.40 24.06 13.34
C CYS A 41 -23.84 23.78 12.86
N ALA A 42 -24.36 24.54 11.90
CA ALA A 42 -25.65 24.28 11.27
C ALA A 42 -25.64 23.03 10.38
N TYR A 43 -24.52 22.76 9.69
CA TYR A 43 -24.31 21.54 8.92
C TYR A 43 -24.26 20.30 9.84
N PHE A 44 -23.54 20.37 10.96
CA PHE A 44 -23.50 19.29 11.95
C PHE A 44 -24.81 19.11 12.73
N SER A 45 -25.63 20.16 12.88
CA SER A 45 -26.94 20.08 13.57
C SER A 45 -28.07 19.57 12.67
N THR A 46 -27.90 19.58 11.35
CA THR A 46 -28.89 19.05 10.38
C THR A 46 -28.57 17.63 9.93
N ALA A 47 -27.34 17.15 10.16
CA ALA A 47 -27.00 15.73 10.12
C ALA A 47 -27.62 15.03 11.35
N ARG A 48 -28.82 14.47 11.19
CA ARG A 48 -29.40 13.57 12.19
C ARG A 48 -28.49 12.36 12.38
N PHE A 49 -27.78 12.30 13.50
CA PHE A 49 -27.29 11.03 14.05
C PHE A 49 -28.52 10.27 14.57
N ASP A 50 -29.10 9.40 13.73
CA ASP A 50 -30.00 8.38 14.24
C ASP A 50 -29.19 7.44 15.14
N ALA A 51 -29.50 7.51 16.44
CA ALA A 51 -29.00 6.61 17.45
C ALA A 51 -29.39 5.17 17.10
N ILE A 52 -28.42 4.35 16.72
CA ILE A 52 -28.60 2.90 16.69
C ILE A 52 -28.63 2.44 18.15
N HIS A 53 -29.84 2.32 18.70
CA HIS A 53 -30.10 1.50 19.86
C HIS A 53 -29.79 0.04 19.49
N ILE A 54 -28.66 -0.49 19.98
CA ILE A 54 -28.41 -1.93 19.98
C ILE A 54 -29.28 -2.53 21.08
N ALA A 55 -30.35 -3.20 20.68
CA ALA A 55 -31.04 -4.18 21.54
C ALA A 55 -30.10 -5.38 21.76
N PRO A 56 -30.09 -5.99 22.97
CA PRO A 56 -29.22 -7.11 23.26
C PRO A 56 -29.69 -8.33 22.49
N LEU A 57 -28.87 -8.82 21.55
CA LEU A 57 -29.06 -10.13 20.96
C LEU A 57 -28.37 -11.17 21.85
N ASP A 58 -29.24 -11.95 22.48
CA ASP A 58 -29.01 -13.19 23.21
C ASP A 58 -28.25 -14.20 22.34
N LEU A 59 -26.96 -14.41 22.65
CA LEU A 59 -26.16 -15.47 22.04
C LEU A 59 -26.37 -16.76 22.83
N GLY A 60 -27.42 -17.47 22.47
CA GLY A 60 -27.59 -18.88 22.78
C GLY A 60 -26.47 -19.69 22.12
N VAL A 61 -25.53 -20.15 22.94
CA VAL A 61 -24.49 -21.12 22.59
C VAL A 61 -25.12 -22.51 22.40
N PRO A 62 -24.76 -23.25 21.35
CA PRO A 62 -24.64 -24.69 21.46
C PRO A 62 -23.17 -25.09 21.39
N GLU A 63 -22.72 -25.66 22.50
CA GLU A 63 -21.49 -26.40 22.69
C GLU A 63 -21.52 -27.67 21.84
N GLN A 64 -20.57 -27.85 20.91
CA GLN A 64 -20.20 -29.17 20.40
C GLN A 64 -18.68 -29.32 20.43
N THR A 65 -18.28 -30.06 21.45
CA THR A 65 -17.07 -30.86 21.58
C THR A 65 -17.06 -32.02 20.57
N LEU A 66 -15.88 -32.63 20.46
CA LEU A 66 -15.49 -33.88 19.77
C LEU A 66 -14.82 -33.69 18.40
N SER A 67 -13.83 -34.45 18.00
CA SER A 67 -12.84 -35.31 18.65
C SER A 67 -11.98 -35.84 17.51
N ARG A 68 -10.72 -36.09 17.82
CA ARG A 68 -9.70 -36.65 16.92
C ARG A 68 -9.78 -38.17 16.93
N GLU A 69 -9.92 -38.79 15.75
CA GLU A 69 -9.53 -40.17 15.41
C GLU A 69 -9.58 -40.26 13.87
N GLY A 70 -8.56 -40.67 13.10
CA GLY A 70 -7.50 -41.64 13.37
C GLY A 70 -7.86 -42.94 12.67
N SER A 71 -7.44 -43.13 11.42
CA SER A 71 -7.41 -44.47 10.81
C SER A 71 -6.29 -44.63 9.80
N LYS A 72 -5.67 -45.80 9.86
CA LYS A 72 -4.43 -46.28 9.26
C LYS A 72 -4.77 -47.65 8.65
N ALA A 73 -4.39 -47.90 7.39
CA ALA A 73 -4.21 -49.24 6.77
C ALA A 73 -3.55 -49.03 5.40
N GLU A 74 -2.29 -49.47 5.19
CA GLU A 74 -1.87 -50.75 4.58
C GLU A 74 -2.24 -50.86 3.09
N VAL A 75 -1.30 -50.67 2.15
CA VAL A 75 -0.30 -51.62 1.60
C VAL A 75 -0.94 -52.87 0.98
N LEU A 76 -0.88 -52.97 -0.36
CA LEU A 76 -0.92 -54.20 -1.13
C LEU A 76 -0.28 -53.95 -2.51
N ASP A 77 0.87 -54.59 -2.72
CA ASP A 77 1.55 -54.78 -3.99
C ASP A 77 0.79 -55.74 -4.91
N THR A 78 0.85 -55.51 -6.22
CA THR A 78 1.00 -56.57 -7.22
C THR A 78 1.65 -56.00 -8.49
N ASP A 79 2.81 -56.56 -8.82
CA ASP A 79 3.56 -56.41 -10.06
C ASP A 79 2.78 -56.92 -11.29
N SER A 80 3.07 -56.36 -12.47
CA SER A 80 3.31 -57.11 -13.70
C SER A 80 4.05 -56.24 -14.73
N ASP A 81 5.19 -56.79 -15.13
CA ASP A 81 6.25 -56.30 -16.02
C ASP A 81 5.85 -56.42 -17.50
N ASP A 82 6.48 -55.61 -18.37
CA ASP A 82 6.90 -55.97 -19.73
C ASP A 82 7.57 -54.76 -20.44
N GLY A 83 8.89 -54.67 -20.29
CA GLY A 83 9.78 -55.01 -21.41
C GLY A 83 10.16 -53.97 -22.48
N ALA A 84 11.47 -53.66 -22.49
CA ALA A 84 12.34 -53.21 -23.58
C ALA A 84 12.41 -51.71 -23.90
N GLY A 85 13.57 -51.03 -23.93
CA GLY A 85 14.94 -51.48 -23.73
C GLY A 85 15.95 -50.42 -24.22
N ASN A 86 17.11 -50.39 -23.54
CA ASN A 86 18.44 -49.90 -23.91
C ASN A 86 18.84 -48.40 -23.81
N LYS A 87 19.76 -48.20 -22.84
CA LYS A 87 21.16 -47.70 -22.96
C LYS A 87 21.40 -46.18 -22.92
N ASP A 88 21.99 -45.73 -21.81
CA ASP A 88 23.44 -45.38 -21.66
C ASP A 88 23.66 -43.92 -22.13
N LEU A 89 24.10 -42.92 -21.35
CA LEU A 89 25.27 -42.86 -20.47
C LEU A 89 25.18 -41.68 -19.49
N VAL A 90 25.80 -41.90 -18.35
CA VAL A 90 26.24 -40.93 -17.34
C VAL A 90 27.24 -39.94 -17.95
N HIS A 91 27.07 -38.64 -17.69
CA HIS A 91 28.20 -37.73 -17.52
C HIS A 91 27.88 -36.63 -16.51
N ASP A 92 28.67 -36.67 -15.44
CA ASP A 92 28.90 -35.65 -14.44
C ASP A 92 29.70 -34.49 -15.08
N ALA A 93 29.27 -33.24 -14.90
CA ALA A 93 30.09 -32.05 -15.15
C ALA A 93 29.50 -30.78 -14.51
N SER A 94 30.21 -30.32 -13.49
CA SER A 94 30.29 -28.95 -13.00
C SER A 94 30.71 -27.94 -14.09
N LEU A 95 30.31 -26.66 -13.87
CA LEU A 95 30.81 -25.36 -14.37
C LEU A 95 29.62 -24.50 -14.83
N ALA A 96 29.22 -23.47 -14.08
CA ALA A 96 29.83 -22.13 -14.11
C ALA A 96 29.89 -21.56 -15.53
N ASP A 97 28.95 -20.68 -15.89
CA ASP A 97 29.32 -19.38 -16.45
C ASP A 97 28.19 -18.34 -16.43
N THR A 98 28.64 -17.11 -16.66
CA THR A 98 28.17 -15.79 -16.23
C THR A 98 27.30 -15.02 -17.23
N LYS A 99 26.49 -14.07 -16.74
CA LYS A 99 26.20 -12.71 -17.31
C LYS A 99 25.18 -11.97 -16.43
N LYS A 100 25.52 -10.93 -15.64
CA LYS A 100 25.93 -9.53 -15.98
C LYS A 100 24.76 -8.73 -16.58
N ASP A 101 24.30 -7.58 -16.11
CA ASP A 101 24.48 -6.68 -14.95
C ASP A 101 23.15 -5.86 -14.86
N ASP A 102 22.89 -5.14 -13.76
CA ASP A 102 22.74 -3.68 -13.87
C ASP A 102 22.67 -2.98 -12.50
N THR A 103 23.41 -1.89 -12.49
CA THR A 103 24.07 -1.25 -11.35
C THR A 103 23.45 0.13 -11.14
N PHE A 104 23.13 0.47 -9.89
CA PHE A 104 23.04 1.87 -9.43
C PHE A 104 23.30 1.87 -7.93
N ALA A 105 24.57 1.92 -7.52
CA ALA A 105 25.01 2.41 -6.21
C ALA A 105 26.53 2.63 -6.16
N ARG A 106 26.91 3.92 -6.26
CA ARG A 106 28.05 4.63 -5.64
C ARG A 106 29.49 4.18 -5.88
N ASP A 107 30.29 5.11 -6.42
CA ASP A 107 31.72 5.28 -6.12
C ASP A 107 31.92 6.32 -5.01
N GLY A 108 32.96 6.12 -4.18
CA GLY A 108 33.53 7.13 -3.30
C GLY A 108 34.32 6.58 -2.12
N ASP A 109 35.65 6.66 -2.22
CA ASP A 109 36.70 6.54 -1.20
C ASP A 109 37.17 5.14 -0.74
N ALA A 110 38.28 4.72 -1.36
CA ALA A 110 39.26 3.82 -0.76
C ALA A 110 40.52 4.61 -0.41
N ALA A 111 40.89 4.59 0.86
CA ALA A 111 42.18 5.00 1.37
C ALA A 111 43.13 3.78 1.47
N ALA A 112 44.42 4.07 1.27
CA ALA A 112 45.61 3.44 1.84
C ALA A 112 46.57 2.69 0.89
N ALA A 113 47.67 3.41 0.61
CA ALA A 113 49.07 3.05 0.86
C ALA A 113 49.80 2.05 -0.06
N VAL A 114 50.81 2.58 -0.79
CA VAL A 114 52.22 2.11 -0.72
C VAL A 114 53.17 3.31 -0.93
N GLU A 115 54.25 3.30 -0.16
CA GLU A 115 55.32 4.31 -0.01
C GLU A 115 56.26 4.52 -1.22
N ALA A 116 56.87 5.72 -1.33
CA ALA A 116 58.31 5.97 -1.06
C ALA A 116 58.84 7.32 -1.61
N ALA A 117 59.82 7.88 -0.87
CA ALA A 117 60.89 8.82 -1.26
C ALA A 117 60.70 10.37 -1.14
N LYS A 118 61.08 10.85 0.05
CA LYS A 118 62.05 11.92 0.41
C LYS A 118 62.42 13.11 -0.52
N ASP A 119 62.39 14.26 0.16
CA ASP A 119 63.34 15.40 0.21
C ASP A 119 63.14 16.67 -0.67
N ASP A 120 63.09 17.78 0.09
CA ASP A 120 63.54 19.17 -0.11
C ASP A 120 62.71 20.30 -0.80
N ASP A 121 62.46 21.31 0.06
CA ASP A 121 62.56 22.77 -0.08
C ASP A 121 61.47 23.71 -0.67
N ASP A 122 61.25 24.76 0.14
CA ASP A 122 60.94 26.16 -0.12
C ASP A 122 59.52 26.70 -0.48
N ALA A 123 58.94 27.34 0.56
CA ALA A 123 58.59 28.76 0.66
C ALA A 123 57.51 29.44 -0.24
N ALA A 124 56.82 30.39 0.43
CA ALA A 124 55.82 31.39 -0.02
C ALA A 124 54.41 30.83 -0.29
N GLY A 125 53.32 31.27 0.35
CA GLY A 125 53.02 32.55 1.00
C GLY A 125 51.93 33.26 0.21
N ALA A 126 50.64 33.12 0.58
CA ALA A 126 49.57 34.08 0.26
C ALA A 126 48.24 33.71 0.94
N LEU A 127 47.98 34.39 2.06
CA LEU A 127 46.74 35.09 2.42
C LEU A 127 45.40 34.66 1.78
N LEU A 128 44.53 34.17 2.66
CA LEU A 128 43.07 34.32 2.59
C LEU A 128 42.67 35.80 2.36
N PRO A 129 41.46 36.02 1.83
CA PRO A 129 40.51 36.81 2.61
C PRO A 129 39.19 36.08 2.86
N ARG A 130 38.76 36.12 4.13
CA ARG A 130 37.37 36.00 4.55
C ARG A 130 36.69 37.38 4.43
N LEU A 131 35.51 37.44 3.83
CA LEU A 131 34.42 38.38 4.13
C LEU A 131 33.12 37.66 3.70
N SER A 132 32.29 37.20 4.63
CA SER A 132 31.26 37.93 5.40
C SER A 132 29.88 37.83 4.76
N ALA A 133 28.94 37.41 5.59
CA ALA A 133 27.53 37.21 5.32
C ALA A 133 26.78 38.53 5.07
N ASN A 134 25.85 38.49 4.11
CA ASN A 134 24.46 38.97 4.27
C ASN A 134 23.69 38.73 2.97
N GLY A 135 22.49 38.15 3.08
CA GLY A 135 21.60 37.96 1.94
C GLY A 135 20.54 36.92 2.21
N THR A 136 19.47 37.34 2.90
CA THR A 136 18.17 36.67 2.96
C THR A 136 17.65 36.30 1.57
N GLN A 137 17.27 35.03 1.38
CA GLN A 137 16.16 34.66 0.50
C GLN A 137 15.60 33.31 0.92
N GLU A 138 14.39 33.36 1.48
CA GLU A 138 13.46 32.23 1.50
C GLU A 138 13.16 31.84 0.05
N GLU A 139 13.57 30.65 -0.37
CA GLU A 139 12.99 30.01 -1.54
C GLU A 139 12.23 28.76 -1.11
N GLN A 140 10.91 28.89 -1.20
CA GLN A 140 9.92 27.84 -1.11
C GLN A 140 10.09 26.90 -2.32
N GLY A 141 10.53 25.67 -2.07
CA GLY A 141 10.45 24.57 -3.02
C GLY A 141 9.24 23.69 -2.74
N VAL A 142 8.06 24.14 -3.17
CA VAL A 142 6.84 23.32 -3.29
C VAL A 142 6.90 22.61 -4.63
N LEU A 143 7.05 21.29 -4.67
CA LEU A 143 6.84 20.47 -5.87
C LEU A 143 6.65 19.01 -5.45
N GLU A 144 5.41 18.64 -5.15
CA GLU A 144 4.79 17.31 -5.38
C GLU A 144 3.34 17.33 -4.85
N ASP A 145 2.52 18.27 -5.34
CA ASP A 145 1.08 18.34 -5.01
C ASP A 145 0.19 18.49 -6.26
N GLN A 146 0.71 18.14 -7.45
CA GLN A 146 -0.01 18.36 -8.71
C GLN A 146 -0.76 17.14 -9.26
N GLU A 147 -0.91 16.07 -8.46
CA GLU A 147 -1.89 14.99 -8.74
C GLU A 147 -3.15 15.06 -7.84
N LEU A 148 -3.40 16.17 -7.14
CA LEU A 148 -4.44 16.23 -6.09
C LEU A 148 -5.40 17.44 -6.11
N LEU A 149 -5.55 18.18 -7.21
CA LEU A 149 -6.53 19.28 -7.27
C LEU A 149 -7.34 19.31 -8.58
N VAL A 150 -8.61 18.90 -8.49
CA VAL A 150 -9.69 19.33 -9.41
C VAL A 150 -10.88 19.77 -8.56
N PRO A 151 -11.27 21.06 -8.56
CA PRO A 151 -12.57 21.46 -8.06
C PRO A 151 -13.64 21.27 -9.13
N ASP A 152 -14.79 20.75 -8.71
CA ASP A 152 -16.04 20.74 -9.47
C ASP A 152 -16.40 22.15 -9.98
N ALA A 153 -16.68 22.25 -11.28
CA ALA A 153 -17.38 23.40 -11.85
C ALA A 153 -18.27 22.95 -13.01
N LEU A 154 -19.48 22.47 -12.67
CA LEU A 154 -20.64 22.55 -13.55
C LEU A 154 -21.53 23.71 -13.06
N ALA A 155 -21.45 24.85 -13.75
CA ALA A 155 -22.58 25.73 -14.11
C ALA A 155 -22.09 27.14 -14.49
N ALA A 156 -22.07 27.44 -15.80
CA ALA A 156 -22.57 28.68 -16.39
C ALA A 156 -22.20 28.71 -17.88
N ALA A 157 -23.15 28.34 -18.73
CA ALA A 157 -23.08 28.63 -20.16
C ALA A 157 -23.39 30.11 -20.41
N ASN A 158 -22.70 30.75 -21.36
CA ASN A 158 -23.34 31.68 -22.29
C ASN A 158 -22.56 31.88 -23.61
N SER A 159 -23.21 31.38 -24.68
CA SER A 159 -23.28 31.83 -26.08
C SER A 159 -22.06 31.75 -27.03
N PRO A 160 -22.23 31.02 -28.16
CA PRO A 160 -21.73 31.41 -29.47
C PRO A 160 -22.85 31.87 -30.42
N ASN A 161 -22.44 32.65 -31.43
CA ASN A 161 -23.27 33.35 -32.40
C ASN A 161 -24.09 32.46 -33.36
N LYS A 162 -25.20 33.08 -33.80
CA LYS A 162 -26.23 32.71 -34.79
C LYS A 162 -25.78 32.00 -36.08
N SER A 163 -26.52 30.95 -36.45
CA SER A 163 -27.34 30.79 -37.67
C SER A 163 -28.15 29.48 -37.50
N GLY A 164 -29.37 29.22 -37.95
CA GLY A 164 -30.39 29.91 -38.73
C GLY A 164 -31.44 28.84 -39.13
N ASN A 165 -32.69 29.05 -38.69
CA ASN A 165 -33.98 28.54 -39.23
C ASN A 165 -34.54 27.10 -39.01
N ASN A 166 -35.82 27.15 -38.60
CA ASN A 166 -37.00 26.32 -38.91
C ASN A 166 -37.40 25.14 -38.00
N GLY A 167 -38.29 25.43 -37.04
CA GLY A 167 -39.73 25.14 -37.16
C GLY A 167 -40.27 23.79 -36.67
N GLY A 168 -41.14 23.81 -35.65
CA GLY A 168 -42.07 22.71 -35.34
C GLY A 168 -42.43 22.59 -33.84
N SER A 169 -43.68 22.87 -33.49
CA SER A 169 -44.19 23.01 -32.12
C SER A 169 -44.84 21.74 -31.52
N GLN A 170 -44.63 21.55 -30.20
CA GLN A 170 -45.51 20.96 -29.15
C GLN A 170 -45.78 19.42 -29.08
N PRO A 171 -46.18 18.85 -27.90
CA PRO A 171 -46.12 19.35 -26.51
C PRO A 171 -45.49 18.36 -25.49
N VAL A 172 -45.23 18.92 -24.30
CA VAL A 172 -44.68 18.32 -23.07
C VAL A 172 -45.75 17.52 -22.30
N VAL A 173 -45.36 16.37 -21.73
CA VAL A 173 -46.12 15.63 -20.70
C VAL A 173 -45.26 15.57 -19.43
N GLN A 174 -45.80 16.12 -18.33
CA GLN A 174 -45.28 16.00 -16.97
C GLN A 174 -45.73 14.66 -16.36
N SER A 175 -44.87 14.06 -15.54
CA SER A 175 -45.25 12.94 -14.65
C SER A 175 -44.56 13.13 -13.30
N ASP A 176 -45.39 13.22 -12.26
CA ASP A 176 -45.06 13.29 -10.84
C ASP A 176 -44.88 11.88 -10.22
N PRO A 177 -44.26 11.76 -9.03
CA PRO A 177 -43.56 10.56 -8.58
C PRO A 177 -44.44 9.51 -7.89
N ALA A 178 -44.14 8.22 -8.12
CA ALA A 178 -44.85 7.08 -7.58
C ALA A 178 -44.46 6.73 -6.12
N THR A 179 -45.49 6.47 -5.32
CA THR A 179 -45.48 6.04 -3.91
C THR A 179 -45.10 4.55 -3.76
N ILE A 180 -44.32 4.24 -2.72
CA ILE A 180 -43.89 2.88 -2.33
C ILE A 180 -44.92 2.25 -1.37
N PRO A 181 -45.46 1.04 -1.61
CA PRO A 181 -46.23 0.28 -0.63
C PRO A 181 -45.35 -0.62 0.26
N ALA A 182 -45.68 -0.69 1.56
CA ALA A 182 -45.02 -1.52 2.57
C ALA A 182 -45.35 -3.03 2.44
N PRO A 183 -44.48 -3.95 2.90
CA PRO A 183 -44.72 -5.39 2.80
C PRO A 183 -45.60 -5.94 3.94
N VAL A 184 -46.43 -6.93 3.57
CA VAL A 184 -47.43 -7.65 4.34
C VAL A 184 -46.80 -8.70 5.27
N LYS A 185 -47.33 -8.83 6.50
CA LYS A 185 -47.02 -9.88 7.49
C LYS A 185 -47.65 -11.22 7.08
N GLN A 186 -46.89 -12.32 7.16
CA GLN A 186 -47.42 -13.69 7.12
C GLN A 186 -46.89 -14.50 8.32
N THR A 187 -47.81 -15.15 9.04
CA THR A 187 -47.60 -16.04 10.20
C THR A 187 -47.53 -17.53 9.76
N PRO A 188 -46.98 -18.43 10.59
CA PRO A 188 -46.36 -19.70 10.20
C PRO A 188 -47.30 -20.93 10.27
N PRO A 189 -46.94 -22.08 9.66
CA PRO A 189 -47.65 -23.33 9.87
C PRO A 189 -47.06 -24.20 11.00
N THR A 190 -47.97 -24.80 11.76
CA THR A 190 -47.81 -25.76 12.86
C THR A 190 -47.54 -27.17 12.35
N THR A 191 -46.65 -27.94 13.00
CA THR A 191 -46.78 -29.41 13.06
C THR A 191 -46.20 -30.00 14.36
N THR A 192 -47.00 -30.93 14.89
CA THR A 192 -47.08 -31.73 16.13
C THR A 192 -45.83 -32.41 16.73
N ILE A 193 -45.84 -32.53 18.07
CA ILE A 193 -45.01 -33.37 18.95
C ILE A 193 -45.72 -34.71 19.23
N PRO A 194 -44.99 -35.83 19.38
CA PRO A 194 -45.39 -36.91 20.28
C PRO A 194 -44.39 -37.18 21.42
N GLU A 195 -44.95 -37.54 22.56
CA GLU A 195 -44.38 -37.82 23.88
C GLU A 195 -43.56 -39.12 23.97
N ALA A 196 -42.68 -39.18 24.97
CA ALA A 196 -41.73 -40.26 25.27
C ALA A 196 -42.30 -41.44 26.08
N PRO A 197 -41.63 -42.61 26.10
CA PRO A 197 -41.66 -43.54 27.22
C PRO A 197 -40.34 -43.63 28.00
N LYS A 198 -40.48 -43.96 29.29
CA LYS A 198 -39.48 -43.99 30.36
C LYS A 198 -38.66 -45.29 30.43
N HIS A 199 -37.44 -45.12 30.94
CA HIS A 199 -36.55 -45.99 31.72
C HIS A 199 -36.83 -47.50 31.86
N GLU A 200 -35.77 -48.29 31.63
CA GLU A 200 -35.50 -49.53 32.37
C GLU A 200 -34.00 -49.65 32.70
N GLU A 201 -33.74 -50.30 33.82
CA GLU A 201 -32.56 -50.31 34.68
C GLU A 201 -31.58 -51.42 34.28
N ALA A 202 -30.25 -51.19 34.31
CA ALA A 202 -29.28 -52.30 34.17
C ALA A 202 -27.93 -52.06 34.90
N LYS A 203 -27.84 -52.65 36.09
CA LYS A 203 -26.74 -53.43 36.71
C LYS A 203 -25.27 -53.15 36.32
N ALA A 204 -24.48 -52.84 37.36
CA ALA A 204 -23.01 -52.82 37.36
C ALA A 204 -22.36 -54.22 37.35
N PRO A 205 -21.20 -54.38 36.67
CA PRO A 205 -20.25 -55.48 36.90
C PRO A 205 -18.91 -55.02 37.54
N PRO A 206 -18.04 -55.95 37.98
CA PRO A 206 -17.25 -55.83 39.21
C PRO A 206 -15.81 -55.33 39.04
N ALA A 207 -15.24 -54.93 40.18
CA ALA A 207 -13.88 -54.45 40.40
C ALA A 207 -12.77 -55.45 40.01
N GLN A 208 -11.71 -54.95 39.38
CA GLN A 208 -10.41 -55.62 39.28
C GLN A 208 -9.25 -54.64 39.54
N GLN A 209 -8.78 -54.70 40.79
CA GLN A 209 -7.40 -54.71 41.29
C GLN A 209 -6.31 -53.90 40.57
N ILE A 210 -5.84 -52.89 41.31
CA ILE A 210 -4.64 -52.07 41.09
C ILE A 210 -3.39 -52.86 41.52
N PRO A 211 -2.33 -52.96 40.69
CA PRO A 211 -1.02 -53.39 41.16
C PRO A 211 -0.26 -52.26 41.87
N LEU A 212 0.38 -52.63 42.96
CA LEU A 212 1.04 -51.79 43.96
C LEU A 212 2.24 -50.97 43.43
N VAL A 213 2.36 -49.78 44.01
CA VAL A 213 3.52 -48.91 44.06
C VAL A 213 4.63 -49.55 44.92
N PRO A 214 5.92 -49.51 44.51
CA PRO A 214 7.04 -49.59 45.45
C PRO A 214 7.39 -48.19 45.97
N GLU A 215 7.38 -48.02 47.29
CA GLU A 215 7.85 -46.84 48.02
C GLU A 215 9.39 -46.66 47.96
N PRO A 216 9.92 -45.48 48.32
CA PRO A 216 11.19 -44.94 47.83
C PRO A 216 12.40 -45.29 48.71
N LEU A 217 13.55 -45.48 48.06
CA LEU A 217 14.86 -45.35 48.71
C LEU A 217 15.19 -43.87 48.89
N LYS A 218 15.26 -43.45 50.16
CA LYS A 218 15.72 -42.12 50.59
C LYS A 218 17.15 -41.84 50.11
N GLN A 219 17.33 -40.76 49.34
CA GLN A 219 18.60 -40.03 49.25
C GLN A 219 18.33 -38.54 49.47
N GLN A 220 19.09 -37.94 50.37
CA GLN A 220 19.07 -36.51 50.72
C GLN A 220 19.67 -35.65 49.58
N PRO A 221 19.33 -34.35 49.51
CA PRO A 221 19.61 -33.51 48.35
C PRO A 221 21.07 -33.03 48.33
N GLY A 222 21.72 -33.20 47.18
CA GLY A 222 22.91 -32.44 46.81
C GLY A 222 22.54 -31.01 46.39
N PRO A 223 23.47 -30.05 46.43
CA PRO A 223 23.18 -28.65 46.20
C PRO A 223 22.63 -28.43 44.79
N GLU A 224 21.54 -27.66 44.70
CA GLU A 224 20.96 -27.19 43.44
C GLU A 224 22.04 -26.54 42.58
N GLU A 225 22.48 -27.25 41.54
CA GLU A 225 23.03 -26.62 40.36
C GLU A 225 21.90 -25.79 39.76
N VAL A 226 21.97 -24.49 39.98
CA VAL A 226 21.25 -23.49 39.20
C VAL A 226 21.51 -23.82 37.75
N ALA A 227 20.51 -24.43 37.11
CA ALA A 227 20.49 -24.63 35.67
C ALA A 227 20.55 -23.23 35.05
N THR A 228 21.76 -22.80 34.73
CA THR A 228 22.00 -21.59 33.97
C THR A 228 21.23 -21.75 32.67
N ALA A 229 20.16 -20.98 32.52
CA ALA A 229 19.48 -20.86 31.25
C ALA A 229 20.57 -20.66 30.18
N PRO A 230 20.53 -21.40 29.06
CA PRO A 230 21.56 -21.28 28.04
C PRO A 230 21.67 -19.80 27.70
N ARG A 231 22.91 -19.27 27.78
CA ARG A 231 23.21 -17.88 27.40
C ARG A 231 22.59 -17.68 26.02
N ARG A 232 21.50 -16.92 25.94
CA ARG A 232 20.93 -16.50 24.66
C ARG A 232 22.09 -15.93 23.86
N GLU A 233 22.37 -16.52 22.69
CA GLU A 233 23.30 -15.91 21.75
C GLU A 233 22.89 -14.45 21.58
N TRP A 234 23.86 -13.56 21.72
CA TRP A 234 23.61 -12.13 21.63
C TRP A 234 23.21 -11.82 20.19
N LYS A 235 21.91 -11.55 19.98
CA LYS A 235 21.35 -11.02 18.75
C LYS A 235 21.34 -9.49 18.88
N PRO A 236 22.02 -8.76 17.97
CA PRO A 236 21.90 -7.29 17.91
C PRO A 236 20.43 -6.88 17.81
N LEU A 237 20.07 -5.73 18.42
CA LEU A 237 18.69 -5.24 18.38
C LEU A 237 18.18 -5.00 16.95
N CYS A 238 19.08 -4.54 16.08
CA CYS A 238 18.76 -4.08 14.75
C CYS A 238 19.54 -4.83 13.68
N ASP A 239 18.87 -5.10 12.56
CA ASP A 239 19.45 -5.62 11.34
C ASP A 239 19.45 -4.53 10.26
N MET A 240 20.66 -4.13 9.88
CA MET A 240 20.93 -3.06 8.91
C MET A 240 21.48 -3.59 7.58
N THR A 241 21.79 -4.89 7.50
CA THR A 241 22.64 -5.42 6.42
C THR A 241 22.01 -6.57 5.65
N SER A 242 21.12 -7.36 6.28
CA SER A 242 20.55 -8.55 5.62
C SER A 242 19.58 -8.21 4.50
N ASN A 243 19.04 -7.00 4.48
CA ASN A 243 18.07 -6.57 3.49
C ASN A 243 18.39 -5.20 2.92
N ARG A 244 18.52 -5.12 1.60
CA ARG A 244 18.84 -3.88 0.89
C ARG A 244 17.74 -2.81 0.93
N ARG A 245 16.50 -3.16 1.29
CA ARG A 245 15.35 -2.25 1.25
C ARG A 245 15.01 -1.62 2.59
N ILE A 246 15.15 -2.39 3.67
CA ILE A 246 14.70 -2.04 5.01
C ILE A 246 15.84 -2.16 6.01
N ASP A 247 15.70 -1.35 7.05
CA ASP A 247 16.32 -1.58 8.34
C ASP A 247 15.20 -1.92 9.31
N TRP A 248 15.43 -2.87 10.21
CA TRP A 248 14.47 -3.17 11.27
C TRP A 248 15.15 -3.50 12.57
N CYS A 249 14.40 -3.35 13.66
CA CYS A 249 14.82 -3.75 14.99
C CYS A 249 13.73 -4.56 15.67
N GLU A 250 14.12 -5.54 16.47
CA GLU A 250 13.23 -6.31 17.34
C GLU A 250 13.71 -6.18 18.79
N LEU A 251 12.81 -5.80 19.68
CA LEU A 251 13.10 -5.63 21.09
C LEU A 251 12.12 -6.47 21.92
N ASP A 252 12.67 -7.33 22.78
CA ASP A 252 11.94 -8.23 23.67
C ASP A 252 12.31 -7.95 25.14
N GLY A 253 11.40 -7.42 25.94
CA GLY A 253 11.65 -7.05 27.34
C GLY A 253 10.75 -5.92 27.83
N ASP A 254 11.23 -5.09 28.77
CA ASP A 254 10.58 -3.82 29.13
C ASP A 254 10.93 -2.76 28.07
N VAL A 255 10.11 -2.64 27.03
CA VAL A 255 10.35 -1.72 25.92
C VAL A 255 9.51 -0.47 26.08
N ARG A 256 10.17 0.69 26.17
CA ARG A 256 9.57 2.01 26.36
C ARG A 256 9.65 2.84 25.10
N VAL A 257 8.49 3.17 24.53
CA VAL A 257 8.36 4.03 23.36
C VAL A 257 7.96 5.44 23.81
N HIS A 258 8.76 6.43 23.42
CA HIS A 258 8.48 7.84 23.64
C HIS A 258 8.37 8.53 22.27
N GLY A 259 7.12 8.69 21.81
CA GLY A 259 6.80 9.16 20.46
C GLY A 259 7.35 10.55 20.17
N ALA A 260 7.05 11.54 21.01
CA ALA A 260 7.51 12.92 20.87
C ALA A 260 9.05 13.09 20.86
N LYS A 261 9.80 12.10 21.35
CA LYS A 261 11.27 12.09 21.31
C LYS A 261 11.85 11.16 20.24
N ALA A 262 11.00 10.46 19.49
CA ALA A 262 11.39 9.46 18.51
C ALA A 262 12.36 8.40 19.09
N THR A 263 12.10 7.94 20.32
CA THR A 263 12.98 6.95 20.99
C THR A 263 12.24 5.67 21.37
N VAL A 264 12.88 4.54 21.15
CA VAL A 264 12.48 3.21 21.62
C VAL A 264 13.60 2.67 22.50
N THR A 265 13.35 2.46 23.79
CA THR A 265 14.37 2.04 24.76
C THR A 265 13.99 0.72 25.41
N MET A 266 14.84 -0.30 25.30
CA MET A 266 14.72 -1.54 26.07
C MET A 266 15.50 -1.42 27.38
N VAL A 267 14.80 -1.56 28.52
CA VAL A 267 15.34 -1.40 29.87
C VAL A 267 15.76 -2.77 30.43
N GLY A 268 16.80 -2.80 31.26
CA GLY A 268 17.28 -4.03 31.89
C GLY A 268 17.95 -5.01 30.92
N ALA A 269 18.56 -4.50 29.84
CA ALA A 269 19.27 -5.30 28.87
C ALA A 269 20.65 -5.75 29.37
N ALA A 270 21.16 -6.87 28.84
CA ALA A 270 22.50 -7.36 29.16
C ALA A 270 23.62 -6.43 28.64
N ARG A 271 23.34 -5.66 27.58
CA ARG A 271 24.28 -4.75 26.93
C ARG A 271 23.57 -3.45 26.54
N ALA A 272 24.28 -2.33 26.67
CA ALA A 272 23.84 -1.05 26.15
C ALA A 272 24.27 -0.88 24.68
N GLU A 273 23.32 -0.51 23.83
CA GLU A 273 23.49 -0.31 22.39
C GLU A 273 22.59 0.85 21.94
N GLU A 274 22.97 1.54 20.86
CA GLU A 274 22.16 2.61 20.26
C GLU A 274 22.24 2.51 18.74
N TRP A 275 21.09 2.64 18.10
CA TRP A 275 20.87 2.56 16.66
C TRP A 275 19.97 3.72 16.22
N ARG A 276 20.14 4.15 14.98
CA ARG A 276 19.30 5.17 14.34
C ARG A 276 18.75 4.61 13.05
N ILE A 277 17.43 4.45 12.96
CA ILE A 277 16.78 3.85 11.80
C ILE A 277 15.61 4.69 11.32
N ARG A 278 15.35 4.62 10.01
CA ARG A 278 14.17 5.20 9.38
C ARG A 278 13.24 4.06 8.95
N PRO A 279 12.10 3.85 9.63
CA PRO A 279 11.31 2.63 9.48
C PRO A 279 10.41 2.67 8.23
N TYR A 280 11.04 2.71 7.05
CA TYR A 280 10.39 2.78 5.74
C TYR A 280 11.22 2.00 4.68
N PRO A 281 10.61 1.24 3.75
CA PRO A 281 11.30 0.24 2.93
C PRO A 281 11.97 0.76 1.66
N ARG A 282 12.69 1.88 1.78
CA ARG A 282 13.54 2.45 0.72
C ARG A 282 14.83 3.05 1.29
N LYS A 283 15.51 2.32 2.18
CA LYS A 283 16.64 2.86 2.98
C LYS A 283 17.77 3.50 2.18
N VAL A 284 17.98 3.05 0.94
CA VAL A 284 19.02 3.58 0.05
C VAL A 284 18.57 4.80 -0.77
N ASP A 285 17.29 5.16 -0.74
CA ASP A 285 16.73 6.29 -1.47
C ASP A 285 16.69 7.55 -0.57
N PRO A 286 17.59 8.54 -0.81
CA PRO A 286 17.64 9.74 0.01
C PRO A 286 16.39 10.63 -0.13
N ASN A 287 15.69 10.59 -1.27
CA ASN A 287 14.50 11.40 -1.50
C ASN A 287 13.33 10.86 -0.69
N ALA A 288 13.10 9.54 -0.74
CA ALA A 288 12.12 8.88 0.12
C ALA A 288 12.42 9.14 1.60
N MET A 289 13.70 9.00 1.99
CA MET A 289 14.13 9.12 3.37
C MET A 289 14.13 10.56 3.91
N ARG A 290 14.13 11.59 3.05
CA ARG A 290 14.17 13.01 3.47
C ARG A 290 13.08 13.36 4.48
N HIS A 291 11.90 12.77 4.31
CA HIS A 291 10.71 13.06 5.11
C HIS A 291 10.40 11.99 6.16
N VAL A 292 11.20 10.92 6.26
CA VAL A 292 10.99 9.86 7.26
C VAL A 292 11.71 10.20 8.56
N THR A 293 10.96 10.18 9.67
CA THR A 293 11.51 10.46 11.00
C THR A 293 12.55 9.41 11.38
N ASN A 294 13.68 9.87 11.93
CA ASN A 294 14.75 9.00 12.43
C ASN A 294 14.43 8.55 13.86
N ILE A 295 14.27 7.25 14.05
CA ILE A 295 13.96 6.64 15.35
C ILE A 295 15.26 6.19 15.99
N THR A 296 15.51 6.66 17.21
CA THR A 296 16.61 6.18 18.04
C THR A 296 16.16 4.93 18.79
N VAL A 297 16.73 3.78 18.44
CA VAL A 297 16.47 2.50 19.09
C VAL A 297 17.66 2.15 19.97
N ARG A 298 17.43 1.90 21.26
CA ARG A 298 18.53 1.65 22.20
C ARG A 298 18.16 0.65 23.28
N SER A 299 19.19 0.11 23.92
CA SER A 299 19.06 -0.69 25.15
C SER A 299 19.88 -0.08 26.27
N THR A 300 19.41 -0.24 27.51
CA THR A 300 20.12 0.20 28.70
C THR A 300 20.21 -0.91 29.74
N MET A 301 21.31 -0.91 30.50
CA MET A 301 21.53 -1.86 31.59
C MET A 301 20.84 -1.43 32.89
N THR A 302 20.28 -0.22 32.92
CA THR A 302 19.59 0.33 34.08
C THR A 302 18.35 -0.50 34.39
N LEU A 303 18.13 -0.80 35.67
CA LEU A 303 16.93 -1.51 36.11
C LEU A 303 15.69 -0.59 36.05
N PRO A 304 14.48 -1.14 35.80
CA PRO A 304 13.25 -0.37 35.82
C PRO A 304 13.09 0.42 37.12
N GLY A 305 12.97 1.75 37.01
CA GLY A 305 12.75 2.65 38.16
C GLY A 305 14.01 3.22 38.82
N ALA A 306 15.22 2.85 38.37
CA ALA A 306 16.47 3.33 38.94
C ALA A 306 17.11 4.53 38.19
N GLY A 307 16.53 4.98 37.08
CA GLY A 307 17.09 6.04 36.22
C GLY A 307 16.11 7.19 35.97
N ALA A 308 16.52 8.41 36.34
CA ALA A 308 15.74 9.65 36.13
C ALA A 308 15.46 10.01 34.66
N GLY A 309 16.06 9.29 33.69
CA GLY A 309 15.99 9.58 32.26
C GLY A 309 15.03 8.71 31.42
N GLU A 310 14.51 7.61 31.97
CA GLU A 310 13.74 6.62 31.18
C GLU A 310 12.23 6.66 31.41
N GLY A 311 11.79 7.48 32.37
CA GLY A 311 10.40 7.81 32.70
C GLY A 311 9.50 6.62 33.03
N GLU A 312 8.53 6.82 33.93
CA GLU A 312 7.57 5.76 34.24
C GLU A 312 6.62 5.50 33.06
N CYS A 313 6.15 4.25 32.94
CA CYS A 313 5.17 3.88 31.94
C CYS A 313 3.84 4.60 32.21
N ALA A 314 3.48 5.55 31.36
CA ALA A 314 2.17 6.20 31.43
C ALA A 314 1.06 5.27 30.93
N ILE A 315 1.37 4.41 29.95
CA ILE A 315 0.46 3.39 29.42
C ILE A 315 1.24 2.10 29.26
N LYS A 316 0.67 0.99 29.73
CA LYS A 316 1.22 -0.36 29.57
C LYS A 316 0.32 -1.16 28.64
N HIS A 317 0.94 -1.83 27.67
CA HIS A 317 0.26 -2.67 26.71
C HIS A 317 0.61 -4.14 26.94
N SER A 318 -0.38 -5.02 26.80
CA SER A 318 -0.20 -6.47 26.86
C SER A 318 0.14 -7.09 25.50
N VAL A 319 -0.12 -6.37 24.41
CA VAL A 319 0.13 -6.79 23.02
C VAL A 319 1.45 -6.25 22.49
N PRO A 320 2.05 -6.87 21.45
CA PRO A 320 3.20 -6.31 20.73
C PRO A 320 2.86 -4.99 20.03
N ALA A 321 3.90 -4.24 19.64
CA ALA A 321 3.75 -3.07 18.78
C ALA A 321 4.59 -3.14 17.50
N LEU A 322 4.06 -2.55 16.44
CA LEU A 322 4.77 -2.31 15.18
C LEU A 322 4.91 -0.81 14.95
N LEU A 323 6.15 -0.34 14.83
CA LEU A 323 6.47 1.06 14.56
C LEU A 323 6.91 1.23 13.12
N PHE A 324 6.20 2.04 12.34
CA PHE A 324 6.52 2.33 10.95
C PHE A 324 6.20 3.78 10.56
N SER A 325 6.71 4.20 9.39
CA SER A 325 6.40 5.50 8.79
C SER A 325 5.48 5.31 7.59
N ASP A 326 4.47 6.17 7.44
CA ASP A 326 3.59 6.24 6.27
C ASP A 326 3.89 7.45 5.37
N ARG A 327 5.06 8.10 5.51
CA ARG A 327 5.43 9.27 4.71
C ARG A 327 6.06 8.87 3.36
N GLY A 328 7.39 8.96 3.22
CA GLY A 328 8.09 8.51 2.02
C GLY A 328 7.39 8.90 0.71
N TYR A 329 7.04 7.90 -0.12
CA TYR A 329 6.32 8.09 -1.40
C TYR A 329 4.85 7.67 -1.35
N THR A 330 4.24 7.51 -0.17
CA THR A 330 2.87 6.94 -0.04
C THR A 330 1.76 7.78 -0.68
N GLY A 331 2.06 9.02 -1.08
CA GLY A 331 1.24 9.82 -1.99
C GLY A 331 0.95 9.12 -3.32
N ASN A 332 1.89 8.32 -3.81
CA ASN A 332 1.72 7.51 -5.01
C ASN A 332 1.06 6.17 -4.66
N TYR A 333 0.03 5.79 -5.42
CA TYR A 333 -0.76 4.58 -5.13
C TYR A 333 0.03 3.27 -5.21
N PHE A 334 1.06 3.18 -6.07
CA PHE A 334 1.94 2.00 -6.09
C PHE A 334 2.77 1.92 -4.81
N HIS A 335 3.33 3.04 -4.36
CA HIS A 335 4.13 3.13 -3.13
C HIS A 335 3.30 2.93 -1.87
N ALA A 336 2.05 3.39 -1.83
CA ALA A 336 1.13 3.07 -0.74
C ALA A 336 1.05 1.54 -0.50
N TYR A 337 0.94 0.75 -1.59
CA TYR A 337 0.90 -0.70 -1.49
C TYR A 337 2.26 -1.33 -1.20
N THR A 338 3.26 -0.97 -2.00
CA THR A 338 4.58 -1.62 -1.97
C THR A 338 5.41 -1.27 -0.76
N ASP A 339 5.29 -0.04 -0.27
CA ASP A 339 6.12 0.46 0.80
C ASP A 339 5.43 0.39 2.18
N VAL A 340 4.09 0.27 2.25
CA VAL A 340 3.40 0.19 3.54
C VAL A 340 2.37 -0.93 3.62
N ILE A 341 1.34 -0.96 2.77
CA ILE A 341 0.21 -1.91 2.97
C ILE A 341 0.64 -3.39 2.89
N LEU A 342 1.47 -3.75 1.90
CA LEU A 342 1.96 -5.12 1.75
C LEU A 342 2.96 -5.48 2.88
N PRO A 343 4.00 -4.68 3.19
CA PRO A 343 4.85 -4.93 4.35
C PRO A 343 4.08 -5.00 5.67
N LEU A 344 3.06 -4.17 5.85
CA LEU A 344 2.23 -4.16 7.05
C LEU A 344 1.40 -5.43 7.16
N PHE A 345 0.77 -5.89 6.10
CA PHE A 345 0.10 -7.20 6.07
C PHE A 345 1.08 -8.32 6.46
N LEU A 346 2.24 -8.35 5.81
CA LEU A 346 3.27 -9.38 6.03
C LEU A 346 3.75 -9.42 7.49
N THR A 347 3.84 -8.25 8.13
CA THR A 347 4.35 -8.13 9.50
C THR A 347 3.24 -8.33 10.55
N ALA A 348 2.07 -7.72 10.35
CA ALA A 348 1.00 -7.64 11.35
C ALA A 348 0.08 -8.87 11.36
N LYS A 349 -0.12 -9.53 10.21
CA LYS A 349 -1.17 -10.57 10.07
C LYS A 349 -0.96 -11.75 11.03
N GLN A 350 0.29 -12.08 11.36
CA GLN A 350 0.63 -13.15 12.30
C GLN A 350 0.07 -12.94 13.72
N TYR A 351 -0.23 -11.70 14.12
CA TYR A 351 -0.74 -11.39 15.45
C TYR A 351 -2.27 -11.49 15.57
N GLY A 352 -2.98 -11.79 14.47
CA GLY A 352 -4.43 -12.01 14.52
C GLY A 352 -5.26 -10.80 15.00
N GLY A 353 -4.73 -9.58 14.85
CA GLY A 353 -5.36 -8.34 15.36
C GLY A 353 -4.81 -7.87 16.72
N GLU A 354 -4.11 -8.74 17.46
CA GLU A 354 -3.54 -8.42 18.77
C GLU A 354 -2.18 -7.74 18.65
N VAL A 355 -2.16 -6.57 18.01
CA VAL A 355 -0.94 -5.79 17.78
C VAL A 355 -1.25 -4.30 17.72
N GLN A 356 -0.50 -3.48 18.44
CA GLN A 356 -0.64 -2.02 18.42
C GLN A 356 0.17 -1.42 17.26
N LEU A 357 -0.48 -0.64 16.40
CA LEU A 357 0.19 0.08 15.31
C LEU A 357 0.62 1.47 15.77
N LEU A 358 1.91 1.77 15.64
CA LEU A 358 2.52 3.04 16.01
C LEU A 358 3.07 3.70 14.73
N VAL A 359 2.58 4.89 14.38
CA VAL A 359 2.95 5.58 13.14
C VAL A 359 3.79 6.80 13.47
N SER A 360 5.04 6.85 12.99
CA SER A 360 5.99 7.93 13.30
C SER A 360 5.68 9.24 12.59
N ASP A 361 5.08 9.16 11.41
CA ASP A 361 4.92 10.29 10.48
C ASP A 361 3.47 10.44 9.98
N MET A 362 2.51 10.13 10.85
CA MET A 362 1.11 9.84 10.50
C MET A 362 0.46 10.90 9.59
N GLN A 363 0.00 10.46 8.41
CA GLN A 363 -0.76 11.28 7.48
C GLN A 363 -2.25 10.96 7.57
N MET A 364 -3.03 11.78 8.27
CA MET A 364 -4.46 11.51 8.55
C MET A 364 -5.31 11.22 7.30
N TRP A 365 -5.08 11.93 6.19
CA TRP A 365 -5.80 11.69 4.92
C TRP A 365 -5.49 10.29 4.35
N TRP A 366 -4.25 9.82 4.52
CA TRP A 366 -3.79 8.53 4.03
C TRP A 366 -4.30 7.39 4.92
N ILE A 367 -4.27 7.58 6.25
CA ILE A 367 -4.92 6.68 7.20
C ILE A 367 -6.41 6.55 6.90
N GLY A 368 -7.11 7.66 6.66
CA GLY A 368 -8.52 7.65 6.27
C GLY A 368 -8.78 6.83 5.01
N LYS A 369 -7.93 6.98 3.99
CA LYS A 369 -8.03 6.23 2.73
C LYS A 369 -7.90 4.71 2.90
N PHE A 370 -7.02 4.26 3.79
CA PHE A 370 -6.74 2.84 4.03
C PHE A 370 -7.29 2.29 5.35
N LEU A 371 -8.19 3.02 6.01
CA LEU A 371 -8.73 2.67 7.32
C LEU A 371 -9.29 1.23 7.41
N PRO A 372 -10.01 0.70 6.39
CA PRO A 372 -10.46 -0.69 6.42
C PRO A 372 -9.30 -1.69 6.53
N VAL A 373 -8.15 -1.41 5.92
CA VAL A 373 -6.95 -2.26 5.99
C VAL A 373 -6.38 -2.26 7.40
N PHE A 374 -6.22 -1.08 8.02
CA PHE A 374 -5.70 -1.00 9.38
C PHE A 374 -6.58 -1.74 10.39
N LYS A 375 -7.91 -1.52 10.31
CA LYS A 375 -8.88 -2.21 11.17
C LYS A 375 -8.90 -3.73 10.97
N SER A 376 -8.46 -4.21 9.80
CA SER A 376 -8.37 -5.66 9.53
C SER A 376 -7.09 -6.30 10.08
N LEU A 377 -6.09 -5.50 10.44
CA LEU A 377 -4.77 -5.96 10.89
C LEU A 377 -4.53 -5.71 12.39
N SER A 378 -5.30 -4.81 13.00
CA SER A 378 -5.23 -4.48 14.42
C SER A 378 -6.62 -4.23 15.01
N ASN A 379 -6.84 -4.74 16.22
CA ASN A 379 -8.02 -4.49 17.03
C ASN A 379 -7.96 -3.15 17.80
N TYR A 380 -6.87 -2.40 17.65
CA TYR A 380 -6.58 -1.17 18.39
C TYR A 380 -6.51 0.04 17.47
N ASP A 381 -6.82 1.22 18.01
CA ASP A 381 -6.64 2.49 17.28
C ASP A 381 -5.17 2.74 16.99
N LEU A 382 -4.87 3.31 15.81
CA LEU A 382 -3.51 3.71 15.47
C LEU A 382 -3.03 4.82 16.42
N VAL A 383 -1.75 4.78 16.77
CA VAL A 383 -1.12 5.83 17.58
C VAL A 383 -0.26 6.72 16.68
N ASP A 384 -0.61 8.01 16.63
CA ASP A 384 0.28 9.06 16.11
C ASP A 384 1.39 9.31 17.14
N LEU A 385 2.60 8.81 16.85
CA LEU A 385 3.71 8.96 17.77
C LEU A 385 4.21 10.41 17.85
N ALA A 386 4.13 11.18 16.78
CA ALA A 386 4.60 12.57 16.78
C ALA A 386 3.76 13.44 17.73
N ALA A 387 2.46 13.12 17.86
CA ALA A 387 1.55 13.78 18.80
C ALA A 387 1.54 13.16 20.21
N ASP A 388 2.21 12.02 20.46
CA ASP A 388 2.16 11.32 21.74
C ASP A 388 3.33 11.65 22.66
N ASN A 389 3.03 12.48 23.68
CA ASN A 389 3.97 12.86 24.73
C ASN A 389 4.10 11.82 25.86
N ARG A 390 3.36 10.71 25.81
CA ARG A 390 3.37 9.68 26.84
C ARG A 390 4.40 8.61 26.53
N ILE A 391 4.92 8.00 27.60
CA ILE A 391 5.75 6.79 27.49
C ILE A 391 4.81 5.58 27.48
N ARG A 392 4.85 4.82 26.38
CA ARG A 392 4.12 3.57 26.22
C ARG A 392 5.06 2.39 26.39
N CYS A 393 4.67 1.45 27.22
CA CYS A 393 5.49 0.28 27.51
C CYS A 393 4.87 -0.98 26.93
N PHE A 394 5.72 -1.81 26.32
CA PHE A 394 5.37 -3.05 25.64
C PHE A 394 6.34 -4.15 26.06
N ARG A 395 5.91 -5.41 25.90
CA ARG A 395 6.81 -6.57 26.03
C ARG A 395 7.63 -6.86 24.78
N HIS A 396 7.07 -6.53 23.63
CA HIS A 396 7.69 -6.74 22.33
C HIS A 396 7.39 -5.56 21.42
N VAL A 397 8.42 -5.03 20.76
CA VAL A 397 8.29 -3.98 19.74
C VAL A 397 9.16 -4.32 18.55
N GLN A 398 8.58 -4.27 17.36
CA GLN A 398 9.31 -4.25 16.11
C GLN A 398 9.30 -2.83 15.53
N VAL A 399 10.48 -2.31 15.18
CA VAL A 399 10.64 -1.01 14.54
C VAL A 399 11.04 -1.25 13.09
N GLY A 400 10.23 -0.81 12.14
CA GLY A 400 10.32 -1.19 10.72
C GLY A 400 9.43 -2.38 10.38
N LEU A 401 8.99 -2.46 9.12
CA LEU A 401 8.15 -3.54 8.60
C LEU A 401 8.97 -4.55 7.81
N THR A 402 8.54 -5.81 7.79
CA THR A 402 9.12 -6.86 6.97
C THR A 402 8.80 -6.63 5.49
N CYS A 403 9.83 -6.69 4.63
CA CYS A 403 9.73 -6.44 3.19
C CYS A 403 10.66 -7.38 2.42
N HIS A 404 10.16 -8.19 1.49
CA HIS A 404 10.97 -9.16 0.72
C HIS A 404 11.42 -8.61 -0.64
N ALA A 405 10.54 -7.93 -1.35
CA ALA A 405 10.75 -7.33 -2.67
C ALA A 405 9.88 -6.06 -2.81
N ASP A 406 9.93 -5.37 -3.96
CA ASP A 406 9.06 -4.20 -4.21
C ASP A 406 7.58 -4.54 -4.05
N PHE A 407 7.08 -5.55 -4.78
CA PHE A 407 5.64 -5.87 -4.75
C PHE A 407 5.37 -7.37 -4.72
N SER A 408 6.15 -8.11 -3.94
CA SER A 408 5.97 -9.55 -3.79
C SER A 408 6.35 -10.01 -2.38
N ILE A 409 5.80 -11.16 -2.00
CA ILE A 409 6.11 -11.90 -0.79
C ILE A 409 6.81 -13.19 -1.20
N ASP A 410 8.03 -13.38 -0.72
CA ASP A 410 8.68 -14.70 -0.67
C ASP A 410 8.07 -15.56 0.46
N PRO A 411 7.30 -16.62 0.16
CA PRO A 411 6.64 -17.44 1.17
C PRO A 411 7.62 -18.24 2.04
N LEU A 412 8.84 -18.53 1.55
CA LEU A 412 9.85 -19.27 2.31
C LEU A 412 10.42 -18.46 3.47
N ARG A 413 10.30 -17.12 3.39
CA ARG A 413 10.78 -16.18 4.40
C ARG A 413 9.64 -15.53 5.19
N ALA A 414 8.39 -15.71 4.75
CA ALA A 414 7.24 -15.06 5.35
C ALA A 414 6.85 -15.74 6.67
N PRO A 415 6.46 -14.97 7.70
CA PRO A 415 5.78 -15.53 8.86
C PRO A 415 4.59 -16.37 8.41
N ASN A 416 4.42 -17.57 8.98
CA ASN A 416 3.34 -18.49 8.64
C ASN A 416 3.23 -18.87 7.14
N GLY A 417 4.28 -18.68 6.34
CA GLY A 417 4.29 -19.03 4.93
C GLY A 417 3.36 -18.18 4.06
N TYR A 418 3.02 -16.95 4.47
CA TYR A 418 2.13 -16.09 3.68
C TYR A 418 2.64 -15.86 2.26
N SER A 419 1.70 -15.80 1.32
CA SER A 419 1.97 -15.57 -0.10
C SER A 419 1.25 -14.32 -0.63
N MET A 420 1.56 -13.94 -1.88
CA MET A 420 0.80 -12.91 -2.59
C MET A 420 -0.67 -13.32 -2.86
N VAL A 421 -0.97 -14.62 -2.92
CA VAL A 421 -2.37 -15.10 -2.98
C VAL A 421 -3.09 -14.81 -1.66
N ASP A 422 -2.44 -15.03 -0.51
CA ASP A 422 -3.02 -14.72 0.80
C ASP A 422 -3.23 -13.22 0.99
N PHE A 423 -2.26 -12.40 0.54
CA PHE A 423 -2.41 -10.95 0.54
C PHE A 423 -3.61 -10.50 -0.28
N THR A 424 -3.74 -10.94 -1.54
CA THR A 424 -4.89 -10.53 -2.37
C THR A 424 -6.22 -11.06 -1.83
N LYS A 425 -6.24 -12.27 -1.24
CA LYS A 425 -7.42 -12.82 -0.55
C LYS A 425 -7.80 -11.96 0.66
N HIS A 426 -6.83 -11.55 1.47
CA HIS A 426 -7.05 -10.64 2.60
C HIS A 426 -7.61 -9.30 2.11
N MET A 427 -6.99 -8.68 1.11
CA MET A 427 -7.45 -7.41 0.55
C MET A 427 -8.87 -7.50 -0.02
N ARG A 428 -9.21 -8.59 -0.73
CA ARG A 428 -10.60 -8.82 -1.17
C ARG A 428 -11.57 -8.95 0.01
N GLY A 429 -11.17 -9.65 1.07
CA GLY A 429 -11.97 -9.78 2.29
C GLY A 429 -12.21 -8.44 3.00
N VAL A 430 -11.17 -7.60 3.10
CA VAL A 430 -11.25 -6.25 3.72
C VAL A 430 -12.31 -5.39 3.07
N TYR A 431 -12.44 -5.45 1.75
CA TYR A 431 -13.39 -4.66 0.98
C TYR A 431 -14.67 -5.43 0.61
N GLY A 432 -14.92 -6.61 1.21
CA GLY A 432 -16.15 -7.38 0.97
C GLY A 432 -16.33 -7.87 -0.47
N LEU A 433 -15.24 -8.11 -1.20
CA LEU A 433 -15.26 -8.41 -2.63
C LEU A 433 -15.60 -9.89 -2.89
N PRO A 434 -16.70 -10.21 -3.58
CA PRO A 434 -17.24 -11.57 -3.61
C PRO A 434 -16.53 -12.51 -4.60
N ARG A 435 -15.85 -11.99 -5.63
CA ARG A 435 -15.26 -12.84 -6.68
C ARG A 435 -13.85 -13.27 -6.30
N GLY A 436 -13.70 -14.57 -6.01
CA GLY A 436 -12.41 -15.21 -5.77
C GLY A 436 -11.70 -15.71 -7.04
N LEU A 437 -12.45 -16.08 -8.08
CA LEU A 437 -11.94 -16.69 -9.32
C LEU A 437 -12.44 -15.96 -10.58
N ALA A 438 -11.54 -15.83 -11.57
CA ALA A 438 -11.80 -15.19 -12.85
C ALA A 438 -12.54 -16.14 -13.81
N VAL A 439 -13.74 -16.53 -13.41
CA VAL A 439 -14.64 -17.38 -14.18
C VAL A 439 -15.92 -16.58 -14.45
N PRO A 440 -16.16 -16.14 -15.69
CA PRO A 440 -17.41 -15.48 -16.06
C PRO A 440 -18.59 -16.44 -15.93
N ALA A 441 -19.75 -15.92 -15.54
CA ALA A 441 -21.00 -16.68 -15.46
C ALA A 441 -21.35 -17.35 -16.80
N ALA A 442 -22.19 -18.39 -16.75
CA ALA A 442 -22.70 -19.04 -17.95
C ALA A 442 -23.37 -18.01 -18.88
N GLY A 443 -22.97 -17.99 -20.16
CA GLY A 443 -23.46 -17.00 -21.14
C GLY A 443 -22.88 -15.59 -21.04
N ALA A 444 -22.19 -15.22 -19.95
CA ALA A 444 -21.60 -13.90 -19.79
C ALA A 444 -20.31 -13.74 -20.60
N ARG A 445 -20.04 -12.51 -21.06
CA ARG A 445 -18.76 -12.14 -21.68
C ARG A 445 -17.72 -11.85 -20.61
N PRO A 446 -16.44 -12.25 -20.81
CA PRO A 446 -15.35 -11.79 -19.97
C PRO A 446 -15.29 -10.26 -19.91
N ARG A 447 -15.01 -9.69 -18.75
CA ARG A 447 -14.98 -8.25 -18.52
C ARG A 447 -13.53 -7.73 -18.49
N LEU A 448 -13.25 -6.71 -19.30
CA LEU A 448 -11.95 -6.06 -19.39
C LEU A 448 -12.04 -4.63 -18.84
N LEU A 449 -11.27 -4.36 -17.79
CA LEU A 449 -11.04 -3.02 -17.27
C LEU A 449 -9.90 -2.35 -18.04
N LEU A 450 -10.20 -1.25 -18.72
CA LEU A 450 -9.22 -0.35 -19.33
C LEU A 450 -8.92 0.79 -18.36
N ILE A 451 -7.69 0.85 -17.87
CA ILE A 451 -7.17 1.96 -17.07
C ILE A 451 -6.84 3.12 -18.00
N ALA A 452 -7.75 4.09 -18.09
CA ALA A 452 -7.63 5.27 -18.95
C ALA A 452 -7.15 6.47 -18.14
N ARG A 453 -5.84 6.71 -18.13
CA ARG A 453 -5.22 7.84 -17.41
C ARG A 453 -5.64 9.19 -18.03
N ALA A 454 -5.90 10.23 -17.22
CA ALA A 454 -6.25 11.56 -17.73
C ALA A 454 -5.08 12.53 -17.89
N SER A 455 -3.97 12.31 -17.16
CA SER A 455 -2.82 13.24 -17.11
C SER A 455 -1.65 12.82 -18.03
N THR A 456 -0.93 11.75 -17.67
CA THR A 456 0.27 11.28 -18.39
C THR A 456 0.11 9.84 -18.87
N ARG A 457 0.97 9.38 -19.79
CA ARG A 457 0.94 8.01 -20.39
C ARG A 457 -0.48 7.53 -20.72
N ARG A 458 -1.24 8.41 -21.34
CA ARG A 458 -2.65 8.19 -21.68
C ARG A 458 -2.77 7.35 -22.93
N PHE A 459 -3.91 6.70 -23.10
CA PHE A 459 -4.28 6.14 -24.39
C PHE A 459 -4.97 7.23 -25.23
N VAL A 460 -4.31 7.74 -26.26
CA VAL A 460 -4.90 8.76 -27.14
C VAL A 460 -5.95 8.20 -28.09
N ASN A 461 -6.05 6.87 -28.19
CA ASN A 461 -7.06 6.15 -28.96
C ASN A 461 -7.85 5.15 -28.10
N ALA A 462 -8.24 5.54 -26.89
CA ALA A 462 -8.99 4.69 -25.95
C ALA A 462 -10.26 4.07 -26.57
N ASP A 463 -11.06 4.84 -27.32
CA ASP A 463 -12.29 4.36 -27.96
C ASP A 463 -12.02 3.26 -29.01
N ASP A 464 -10.90 3.36 -29.72
CA ASP A 464 -10.47 2.33 -30.67
C ASP A 464 -10.09 1.04 -29.95
N ILE A 465 -9.40 1.15 -28.82
CA ILE A 465 -9.03 0.02 -27.97
C ILE A 465 -10.30 -0.67 -27.44
N VAL A 466 -11.29 0.10 -26.97
CA VAL A 466 -12.59 -0.40 -26.52
C VAL A 466 -13.29 -1.18 -27.65
N ARG A 467 -13.43 -0.58 -28.84
CA ARG A 467 -14.04 -1.24 -30.00
C ARG A 467 -13.30 -2.53 -30.39
N ALA A 468 -11.98 -2.52 -30.35
CA ALA A 468 -11.16 -3.68 -30.68
C ALA A 468 -11.36 -4.83 -29.67
N ALA A 469 -11.38 -4.52 -28.37
CA ALA A 469 -11.63 -5.50 -27.32
C ALA A 469 -13.06 -6.07 -27.35
N GLN A 470 -14.07 -5.22 -27.59
CA GLN A 470 -15.45 -5.66 -27.80
C GLN A 470 -15.58 -6.60 -29.01
N LYS A 471 -14.89 -6.32 -30.11
CA LYS A 471 -14.85 -7.17 -31.30
C LYS A 471 -14.15 -8.52 -31.07
N VAL A 472 -13.26 -8.62 -30.08
CA VAL A 472 -12.66 -9.89 -29.64
C VAL A 472 -13.63 -10.69 -28.75
N GLY A 473 -14.58 -10.01 -28.10
CA GLY A 473 -15.65 -10.63 -27.32
C GLY A 473 -15.66 -10.24 -25.84
N PHE A 474 -14.92 -9.20 -25.46
CA PHE A 474 -14.99 -8.64 -24.11
C PHE A 474 -16.22 -7.73 -23.94
N GLU A 475 -16.73 -7.66 -22.73
CA GLU A 475 -17.40 -6.46 -22.22
C GLU A 475 -16.31 -5.55 -21.65
N VAL A 476 -16.30 -4.27 -22.00
CA VAL A 476 -15.21 -3.36 -21.62
C VAL A 476 -15.74 -2.30 -20.67
N VAL A 477 -15.05 -2.10 -19.57
CA VAL A 477 -15.27 -0.98 -18.65
C VAL A 477 -14.05 -0.08 -18.69
N VAL A 478 -14.28 1.22 -18.80
CA VAL A 478 -13.21 2.23 -18.82
C VAL A 478 -13.27 3.00 -17.51
N SER A 479 -12.13 3.13 -16.85
CA SER A 479 -12.01 3.96 -15.66
C SER A 479 -10.60 4.47 -15.50
N GLU A 480 -10.44 5.66 -14.96
CA GLU A 480 -9.12 6.21 -14.64
C GLU A 480 -8.53 5.62 -13.35
N GLY A 481 -9.40 5.23 -12.41
CA GLY A 481 -9.02 5.13 -11.00
C GLY A 481 -9.73 6.22 -10.19
N THR A 482 -10.47 5.84 -9.15
CA THR A 482 -11.02 6.82 -8.19
C THR A 482 -10.01 7.07 -7.07
N HIS A 483 -10.11 8.22 -6.39
CA HIS A 483 -9.29 8.49 -5.20
C HIS A 483 -9.59 7.51 -4.06
N GLU A 484 -10.84 7.06 -3.97
CA GLU A 484 -11.32 6.08 -3.00
C GLU A 484 -10.97 4.65 -3.41
N VAL A 485 -10.51 3.85 -2.44
CA VAL A 485 -10.06 2.48 -2.69
C VAL A 485 -11.23 1.53 -2.89
N ALA A 486 -12.27 1.59 -2.04
CA ALA A 486 -13.36 0.62 -2.03
C ALA A 486 -14.15 0.57 -3.36
N PRO A 487 -14.63 1.70 -3.93
CA PRO A 487 -15.39 1.66 -5.18
C PRO A 487 -14.56 1.11 -6.36
N PHE A 488 -13.27 1.46 -6.40
CA PHE A 488 -12.39 0.94 -7.44
C PHE A 488 -12.05 -0.53 -7.25
N ALA A 489 -11.91 -0.98 -6.00
CA ALA A 489 -11.69 -2.38 -5.67
C ALA A 489 -12.89 -3.23 -6.09
N GLU A 490 -14.11 -2.76 -5.84
CA GLU A 490 -15.35 -3.38 -6.32
C GLU A 490 -15.37 -3.48 -7.85
N LEU A 491 -15.11 -2.37 -8.55
CA LEU A 491 -15.04 -2.35 -10.00
C LEU A 491 -13.99 -3.32 -10.54
N ALA A 492 -12.77 -3.30 -10.00
CA ALA A 492 -11.70 -4.20 -10.41
C ALA A 492 -12.07 -5.67 -10.17
N ASN A 493 -12.69 -6.00 -9.03
CA ASN A 493 -13.09 -7.38 -8.72
C ASN A 493 -14.18 -7.90 -9.66
N THR A 494 -15.00 -7.01 -10.23
CA THR A 494 -16.00 -7.38 -11.22
C THR A 494 -15.42 -7.69 -12.61
N CYS A 495 -14.11 -7.49 -12.82
CA CYS A 495 -13.43 -7.70 -14.09
C CYS A 495 -12.57 -8.99 -14.10
N ASP A 496 -12.25 -9.49 -15.29
CA ASP A 496 -11.38 -10.67 -15.50
C ASP A 496 -10.01 -10.28 -16.06
N VAL A 497 -9.95 -9.14 -16.75
CA VAL A 497 -8.73 -8.62 -17.39
C VAL A 497 -8.57 -7.15 -17.00
N MET A 498 -7.35 -6.74 -16.64
CA MET A 498 -6.97 -5.34 -16.47
C MET A 498 -5.93 -4.97 -17.53
N LEU A 499 -6.17 -3.88 -18.23
CA LEU A 499 -5.30 -3.34 -19.28
C LEU A 499 -4.95 -1.89 -18.94
N GLY A 500 -3.67 -1.57 -18.93
CA GLY A 500 -3.21 -0.20 -18.70
C GLY A 500 -1.80 0.03 -19.23
N VAL A 501 -1.46 1.29 -19.48
CA VAL A 501 -0.05 1.69 -19.60
C VAL A 501 0.61 1.54 -18.24
N HIS A 502 1.88 1.13 -18.23
CA HIS A 502 2.69 1.01 -17.02
C HIS A 502 2.51 2.23 -16.13
N GLY A 503 2.15 2.01 -14.86
CA GLY A 503 1.92 3.06 -13.87
C GLY A 503 1.14 2.56 -12.66
N ALA A 504 0.93 3.45 -11.68
CA ALA A 504 0.35 3.11 -10.39
C ALA A 504 -1.09 2.57 -10.46
N GLY A 505 -1.83 2.86 -11.53
CA GLY A 505 -3.18 2.30 -11.73
C GLY A 505 -3.21 0.77 -11.83
N LEU A 506 -2.15 0.15 -12.35
CA LEU A 506 -2.03 -1.32 -12.45
C LEU A 506 -1.90 -2.01 -11.09
N THR A 507 -1.55 -1.29 -10.03
CA THR A 507 -1.50 -1.82 -8.66
C THR A 507 -2.86 -2.38 -8.22
N ASN A 508 -3.96 -1.90 -8.81
CA ASN A 508 -5.30 -2.44 -8.55
C ASN A 508 -5.48 -3.90 -9.01
N MET A 509 -4.50 -4.51 -9.67
CA MET A 509 -4.47 -5.95 -9.90
C MET A 509 -4.63 -6.79 -8.62
N VAL A 510 -4.32 -6.20 -7.45
CA VAL A 510 -4.57 -6.82 -6.13
C VAL A 510 -6.03 -7.22 -5.89
N PHE A 511 -6.97 -6.56 -6.58
CA PHE A 511 -8.41 -6.79 -6.43
C PHE A 511 -8.99 -7.69 -7.53
N LEU A 512 -8.21 -8.01 -8.56
CA LEU A 512 -8.63 -8.97 -9.57
C LEU A 512 -8.85 -10.34 -8.91
N PRO A 513 -9.84 -11.10 -9.36
CA PRO A 513 -9.99 -12.48 -8.95
C PRO A 513 -8.83 -13.34 -9.49
N THR A 514 -8.46 -14.40 -8.75
CA THR A 514 -7.38 -15.31 -9.12
C THR A 514 -7.69 -15.99 -10.47
N GLY A 515 -6.67 -16.21 -11.30
CA GLY A 515 -6.82 -16.64 -12.69
C GLY A 515 -7.12 -15.50 -13.68
N GLY A 516 -7.24 -14.25 -13.20
CA GLY A 516 -7.41 -13.08 -14.05
C GLY A 516 -6.16 -12.76 -14.89
N VAL A 517 -6.26 -11.76 -15.78
CA VAL A 517 -5.16 -11.34 -16.66
C VAL A 517 -4.79 -9.87 -16.39
N VAL A 518 -3.50 -9.59 -16.28
CA VAL A 518 -2.95 -8.22 -16.30
C VAL A 518 -2.22 -8.02 -17.62
N ILE A 519 -2.61 -7.00 -18.38
CA ILE A 519 -1.95 -6.56 -19.60
C ILE A 519 -1.26 -5.22 -19.33
N GLN A 520 0.07 -5.24 -19.29
CA GLN A 520 0.88 -4.05 -19.14
C GLN A 520 1.36 -3.57 -20.51
N VAL A 521 0.99 -2.34 -20.87
CA VAL A 521 1.57 -1.62 -22.01
C VAL A 521 2.81 -0.87 -21.53
N VAL A 522 3.97 -1.18 -22.11
CA VAL A 522 5.27 -0.62 -21.73
C VAL A 522 5.60 0.54 -22.68
N PRO A 523 5.76 1.78 -22.19
CA PRO A 523 6.16 2.93 -23.01
C PRO A 523 7.60 2.78 -23.56
N LEU A 524 8.00 3.69 -24.47
CA LEU A 524 9.40 3.78 -24.91
C LEU A 524 10.33 4.20 -23.76
N GLY A 525 11.64 4.07 -23.99
CA GLY A 525 12.67 4.64 -23.13
C GLY A 525 13.55 3.63 -22.41
N GLY A 526 13.64 2.39 -22.92
CA GLY A 526 14.43 1.35 -22.26
C GLY A 526 13.89 0.99 -20.87
N LEU A 527 12.55 0.96 -20.77
CA LEU A 527 11.77 0.73 -19.55
C LEU A 527 11.60 -0.78 -19.23
N GLU A 528 12.52 -1.63 -19.68
CA GLU A 528 12.48 -3.07 -19.40
C GLU A 528 12.59 -3.37 -17.90
N PHE A 529 13.34 -2.56 -17.15
CA PHE A 529 13.48 -2.74 -15.70
C PHE A 529 12.15 -2.57 -14.96
N VAL A 530 11.26 -1.68 -15.42
CA VAL A 530 9.97 -1.43 -14.73
C VAL A 530 8.93 -2.51 -14.99
N VAL A 531 9.15 -3.40 -15.96
CA VAL A 531 8.32 -4.59 -16.17
C VAL A 531 8.33 -5.50 -14.94
N GLY A 532 9.45 -5.54 -14.22
CA GLY A 532 9.60 -6.34 -13.00
C GLY A 532 8.56 -6.02 -11.93
N TYR A 533 8.08 -4.76 -11.87
CA TYR A 533 7.12 -4.31 -10.85
C TYR A 533 5.73 -4.92 -10.97
N PHE A 534 5.36 -5.48 -12.13
CA PHE A 534 4.05 -6.11 -12.31
C PHE A 534 4.15 -7.54 -12.84
N ARG A 535 5.23 -7.92 -13.54
CA ARG A 535 5.37 -9.26 -14.13
C ARG A 535 5.40 -10.37 -13.09
N ALA A 536 6.38 -10.34 -12.18
CA ALA A 536 6.51 -11.36 -11.13
C ALA A 536 5.35 -11.25 -10.13
N PRO A 537 5.02 -10.05 -9.60
CA PRO A 537 3.88 -9.86 -8.71
C PRO A 537 2.55 -10.41 -9.23
N SER A 538 2.23 -10.20 -10.52
CA SER A 538 1.01 -10.77 -11.12
C SER A 538 1.00 -12.30 -11.01
N ARG A 539 2.13 -12.97 -11.29
CA ARG A 539 2.22 -14.43 -11.22
C ARG A 539 2.10 -14.92 -9.78
N ASP A 540 2.76 -14.23 -8.86
CA ASP A 540 2.73 -14.56 -7.43
C ASP A 540 1.31 -14.39 -6.84
N MET A 541 0.50 -13.47 -7.39
CA MET A 541 -0.92 -13.30 -7.08
C MET A 541 -1.84 -14.36 -7.74
N GLY A 542 -1.30 -15.26 -8.55
CA GLY A 542 -2.08 -16.24 -9.32
C GLY A 542 -2.78 -15.63 -10.55
N LEU A 543 -2.23 -14.55 -11.12
CA LEU A 543 -2.73 -13.89 -12.33
C LEU A 543 -1.83 -14.20 -13.53
N LYS A 544 -2.42 -14.17 -14.72
CA LYS A 544 -1.68 -14.23 -15.99
C LYS A 544 -1.17 -12.85 -16.37
N TYR A 545 0.15 -12.70 -16.43
CA TYR A 545 0.77 -11.49 -16.95
C TYR A 545 0.96 -11.55 -18.48
N LEU A 546 0.59 -10.46 -19.17
CA LEU A 546 0.83 -10.21 -20.59
C LEU A 546 1.48 -8.84 -20.77
N GLU A 547 2.47 -8.76 -21.65
CA GLU A 547 3.24 -7.55 -21.93
C GLU A 547 3.02 -7.10 -23.36
N TYR A 548 2.87 -5.79 -23.55
CA TYR A 548 2.90 -5.16 -24.87
C TYR A 548 3.90 -4.01 -24.87
N ARG A 549 4.97 -4.13 -25.66
CA ARG A 549 5.91 -3.04 -25.88
C ARG A 549 5.48 -2.23 -27.08
N ILE A 550 5.38 -0.92 -26.90
CA ILE A 550 5.01 -0.03 -27.99
C ILE A 550 6.20 0.14 -28.95
N ALA A 551 5.90 0.31 -30.24
CA ALA A 551 6.88 0.76 -31.22
C ALA A 551 6.98 2.30 -31.20
N PRO A 552 8.05 2.89 -31.77
CA PRO A 552 8.18 4.33 -31.89
C PRO A 552 6.93 5.03 -32.46
N ALA A 553 6.33 4.45 -33.51
CA ALA A 553 5.11 4.98 -34.15
C ALA A 553 3.85 4.97 -33.27
N GLU A 554 3.87 4.26 -32.14
CA GLU A 554 2.77 4.22 -31.16
C GLU A 554 2.98 5.21 -30.00
N SER A 555 4.04 6.02 -30.04
CA SER A 555 4.34 7.04 -29.02
C SER A 555 4.05 8.44 -29.55
N THR A 556 3.42 9.30 -28.75
CA THR A 556 3.24 10.72 -29.12
C THR A 556 4.54 11.52 -29.10
N LEU A 557 5.66 10.93 -28.67
CA LEU A 557 6.97 11.58 -28.80
C LEU A 557 7.32 11.87 -30.26
N THR A 558 6.80 11.11 -31.22
CA THR A 558 7.06 11.35 -32.66
C THR A 558 6.44 12.65 -33.17
N GLU A 559 5.50 13.21 -32.41
CA GLU A 559 4.87 14.52 -32.70
C GLU A 559 5.70 15.67 -32.08
N GLN A 560 6.62 15.36 -31.16
CA GLN A 560 7.41 16.32 -30.39
C GLN A 560 8.88 16.37 -30.81
N TYR A 561 9.41 15.26 -31.33
CA TYR A 561 10.82 15.10 -31.66
C TYR A 561 10.99 14.50 -33.06
N PRO A 562 12.03 14.90 -33.82
CA PRO A 562 12.34 14.28 -35.11
C PRO A 562 12.80 12.84 -34.92
N ALA A 563 12.66 12.02 -35.97
CA ALA A 563 12.87 10.57 -35.90
C ALA A 563 14.30 10.14 -35.55
N ASP A 564 15.29 10.98 -35.84
CA ASP A 564 16.71 10.77 -35.54
C ASP A 564 17.14 11.29 -34.16
N HIS A 565 16.23 11.93 -33.41
CA HIS A 565 16.52 12.49 -32.10
C HIS A 565 16.99 11.39 -31.11
N PRO A 566 17.97 11.67 -30.21
CA PRO A 566 18.50 10.71 -29.24
C PRO A 566 17.45 10.02 -28.35
N ILE A 567 16.28 10.62 -28.18
CA ILE A 567 15.15 10.00 -27.45
C ILE A 567 14.66 8.70 -28.13
N PHE A 568 14.85 8.56 -29.44
CA PHE A 568 14.53 7.35 -30.17
C PHE A 568 15.77 6.48 -30.46
N THR A 569 16.91 7.11 -30.73
CA THR A 569 18.12 6.44 -31.21
C THR A 569 19.10 6.06 -30.09
N ASP A 570 19.07 6.76 -28.95
CA ASP A 570 19.90 6.51 -27.77
C ASP A 570 19.11 6.68 -26.44
N PRO A 571 18.14 5.79 -26.16
CA PRO A 571 17.40 5.84 -24.89
C PRO A 571 18.29 5.67 -23.65
N ASP A 572 19.40 4.93 -23.78
CA ASP A 572 20.35 4.71 -22.69
C ASP A 572 21.11 5.99 -22.33
N GLY A 573 21.47 6.83 -23.32
CA GLY A 573 22.02 8.16 -23.10
C GLY A 573 21.04 9.15 -22.44
N VAL A 574 19.73 8.94 -22.57
CA VAL A 574 18.73 9.69 -21.78
C VAL A 574 18.69 9.16 -20.34
N LYS A 575 18.74 7.84 -20.15
CA LYS A 575 18.75 7.21 -18.82
C LYS A 575 19.98 7.56 -18.00
N SER A 576 21.15 7.64 -18.64
CA SER A 576 22.41 7.95 -17.96
C SER A 576 22.46 9.36 -17.36
N LYS A 577 21.57 10.26 -17.81
CA LYS A 577 21.37 11.61 -17.22
C LYS A 577 20.57 11.59 -15.92
N GLY A 578 20.11 10.43 -15.48
CA GLY A 578 19.40 10.22 -14.21
C GLY A 578 17.88 10.13 -14.34
N TRP A 579 17.25 9.80 -13.21
CA TRP A 579 15.81 9.52 -13.11
C TRP A 579 14.93 10.65 -13.64
N GLU A 580 15.26 11.91 -13.33
CA GLU A 580 14.45 13.05 -13.73
C GLU A 580 14.39 13.22 -15.26
N SER A 581 15.51 12.98 -15.95
CA SER A 581 15.54 13.05 -17.41
C SER A 581 14.71 11.95 -18.05
N LEU A 582 14.81 10.71 -17.55
CA LEU A 582 13.97 9.59 -18.00
C LEU A 582 12.48 9.87 -17.74
N LYS A 583 12.15 10.33 -16.52
CA LYS A 583 10.77 10.60 -16.10
C LYS A 583 10.14 11.66 -16.99
N GLN A 584 10.82 12.80 -17.12
CA GLN A 584 10.31 13.92 -17.90
C GLN A 584 10.00 13.53 -19.35
N VAL A 585 10.86 12.73 -19.99
CA VAL A 585 10.68 12.35 -21.39
C VAL A 585 9.68 11.20 -21.54
N TYR A 586 9.94 10.07 -20.88
CA TYR A 586 9.25 8.82 -21.18
C TYR A 586 8.03 8.56 -20.29
N LEU A 587 7.91 9.23 -19.14
CA LEU A 587 6.79 9.05 -18.21
C LEU A 587 5.83 10.24 -18.18
N ASP A 588 6.31 11.45 -18.44
CA ASP A 588 5.48 12.67 -18.38
C ASP A 588 5.05 13.15 -19.76
N LYS A 589 5.96 13.24 -20.74
CA LYS A 589 5.68 13.79 -22.09
C LYS A 589 5.19 12.77 -23.12
N GLN A 590 5.19 11.49 -22.77
CA GLN A 590 4.79 10.41 -23.66
C GLN A 590 3.38 9.92 -23.35
N ASP A 591 2.52 9.95 -24.36
CA ASP A 591 1.25 9.23 -24.42
C ASP A 591 1.33 8.11 -25.48
N VAL A 592 0.37 7.18 -25.44
CA VAL A 592 0.38 5.96 -26.24
C VAL A 592 -0.81 5.93 -27.22
N ARG A 593 -0.51 5.69 -28.50
CA ARG A 593 -1.48 5.37 -29.56
C ARG A 593 -1.28 3.92 -29.99
N LEU A 594 -2.08 3.00 -29.45
CA LEU A 594 -1.91 1.57 -29.75
C LEU A 594 -2.24 1.23 -31.20
N ASP A 595 -1.36 0.49 -31.86
CA ASP A 595 -1.63 -0.17 -33.13
C ASP A 595 -2.51 -1.39 -32.88
N LEU A 596 -3.80 -1.25 -33.20
CA LEU A 596 -4.79 -2.30 -32.97
C LEU A 596 -4.54 -3.58 -33.78
N LYS A 597 -3.83 -3.52 -34.93
CA LYS A 597 -3.51 -4.71 -35.71
C LYS A 597 -2.47 -5.55 -34.97
N ARG A 598 -1.45 -4.89 -34.41
CA ARG A 598 -0.40 -5.52 -33.60
C ARG A 598 -0.89 -5.92 -32.20
N PHE A 599 -1.83 -5.17 -31.64
CA PHE A 599 -2.35 -5.41 -30.30
C PHE A 599 -3.41 -6.53 -30.24
N ARG A 600 -4.20 -6.73 -31.30
CA ARG A 600 -5.29 -7.72 -31.36
C ARG A 600 -4.89 -9.16 -30.97
N PRO A 601 -3.73 -9.71 -31.37
CA PRO A 601 -3.29 -11.03 -30.92
C PRO A 601 -3.20 -11.16 -29.40
N LEU A 602 -2.79 -10.09 -28.70
CA LEU A 602 -2.68 -10.09 -27.24
C LEU A 602 -4.04 -10.14 -26.57
N LEU A 603 -5.03 -9.39 -27.09
CA LEU A 603 -6.42 -9.45 -26.64
C LEU A 603 -7.01 -10.86 -26.83
N LYS A 604 -6.71 -11.52 -27.96
CA LYS A 604 -7.13 -12.91 -28.20
C LYS A 604 -6.50 -13.88 -27.19
N LYS A 605 -5.23 -13.68 -26.84
CA LYS A 605 -4.54 -14.48 -25.82
C LYS A 605 -5.17 -14.31 -24.45
N ALA A 606 -5.51 -13.09 -24.06
CA ALA A 606 -6.19 -12.79 -22.80
C ALA A 606 -7.57 -13.45 -22.73
N ILE A 607 -8.41 -13.31 -23.76
CA ILE A 607 -9.77 -13.89 -23.73
C ILE A 607 -9.73 -15.42 -23.76
N ALA A 608 -8.77 -16.02 -24.46
CA ALA A 608 -8.58 -17.46 -24.49
C ALA A 608 -8.20 -18.00 -23.10
N HIS A 609 -7.35 -17.28 -22.34
CA HIS A 609 -7.01 -17.64 -20.98
C HIS A 609 -8.24 -17.67 -20.06
N ILE A 610 -9.05 -16.61 -20.07
CA ILE A 610 -10.27 -16.54 -19.25
C ILE A 610 -11.27 -17.65 -19.64
N ARG A 611 -11.41 -17.94 -20.94
CA ARG A 611 -12.28 -19.03 -21.41
C ARG A 611 -11.76 -20.41 -21.01
N ALA A 612 -10.46 -20.60 -20.89
CA ALA A 612 -9.87 -21.85 -20.42
C ALA A 612 -10.14 -22.09 -18.93
N ASN A 613 -10.12 -21.04 -18.10
CA ASN A 613 -10.48 -21.16 -16.67
C ASN A 613 -11.90 -21.70 -16.48
N LYS A 614 -12.82 -21.32 -17.37
CA LYS A 614 -14.21 -21.81 -17.37
C LYS A 614 -14.36 -23.30 -17.74
N LEU A 615 -13.36 -23.90 -18.39
CA LEU A 615 -13.40 -25.31 -18.76
C LEU A 615 -12.81 -26.22 -17.68
N GLN A 616 -12.11 -25.64 -16.70
CA GLN A 616 -11.47 -26.36 -15.61
C GLN A 616 -12.33 -26.45 -14.33
N HIS A 617 -13.46 -25.72 -14.33
CA HIS A 617 -14.43 -25.63 -13.24
C HIS A 617 -15.83 -25.76 -13.82
#